data_AF-A0A5J5CC09-F1
#
_entry.id   AF-A0A5J5CC09-F1
#
_cell.length_a   1.000
_cell.length_b   1.000
_cell.length_c   1.000
_cell.angle_alpha   90.00
_cell.angle_beta   90.00
_cell.angle_gamma   90.00
#
_symmetry.space_group_name_H-M   'P 1'
#
loop_
_entity.id
_entity.type
_entity.pdbx_description
1 polymer ?
#
loop_
_entity_poly.entity_id
_entity_poly.type
_entity_poly.pdbx_seq_one_letter_code
_entity_poly.pdbx_strand_id
1 'polypeptide(L)'
;MALKRIHKELNDLALFHWQATIMGPSDSPYQGGVFFLTIHFPTDYPFKPPKVAFTTRIYHPNINSNGSICLDILRSQWSPALTISKVLLSICSLLCDPNPDDPLVPEIARIYKTDSQRYIHQNGKRLDTQIRYVMASFGKLVENVVAGSNKTKIRDSVFLFHFCFSFLSFFWLIGAFHPLLFPPARS
;
A
#
# COMPACT_ATOMS: atom_id res chain seq x y z
N MET A 1 14.57 38.43 16.33
CA MET A 1 13.30 37.76 15.99
C MET A 1 13.27 37.27 14.53
N ALA A 2 14.22 36.42 14.10
CA ALA A 2 14.22 35.82 12.75
C ALA A 2 14.30 34.29 12.75
N LEU A 3 14.59 33.66 13.91
CA LEU A 3 14.82 32.21 13.99
C LEU A 3 13.53 31.36 14.12
N LYS A 4 12.37 31.98 14.35
CA LYS A 4 11.07 31.28 14.44
C LYS A 4 10.39 31.03 13.07
N ARG A 5 10.91 31.59 11.97
CA ARG A 5 10.27 31.50 10.64
C ARG A 5 10.69 30.26 9.84
N ILE A 6 11.87 29.71 10.09
CA ILE A 6 12.42 28.59 9.30
C ILE A 6 11.87 27.22 9.77
N HIS A 7 11.46 27.09 11.04
CA HIS A 7 10.94 25.81 11.54
C HIS A 7 9.46 25.56 11.18
N LYS A 8 8.72 26.61 10.76
CA LYS A 8 7.31 26.48 10.37
C LYS A 8 7.16 26.01 8.91
N GLU A 9 8.01 26.47 8.00
CA GLU A 9 7.99 26.05 6.59
C GLU A 9 8.31 24.56 6.40
N LEU A 10 9.13 23.96 7.28
CA LEU A 10 9.41 22.52 7.24
C LEU A 10 8.21 21.66 7.70
N ASN A 11 7.30 22.23 8.49
CA ASN A 11 6.10 21.52 8.99
C ASN A 11 4.88 21.72 8.06
N ASP A 12 4.83 22.84 7.32
CA ASP A 12 3.75 23.09 6.36
C ASP A 12 3.84 22.13 5.16
N LEU A 13 5.05 21.76 4.70
CA LEU A 13 5.24 20.76 3.64
C LEU A 13 4.71 19.37 4.03
N ALA A 14 4.80 19.00 5.31
CA ALA A 14 4.28 17.73 5.82
C ALA A 14 2.74 17.69 5.86
N LEU A 15 2.06 18.83 6.02
CA LEU A 15 0.60 18.89 6.00
C LEU A 15 0.00 18.57 4.61
N PHE A 16 0.73 18.87 3.53
CA PHE A 16 0.31 18.61 2.15
C PHE A 16 0.79 17.26 1.61
N HIS A 17 1.42 16.42 2.43
CA HIS A 17 1.87 15.09 2.03
C HIS A 17 1.41 14.04 3.03
N TRP A 18 0.44 13.22 2.62
CA TRP A 18 -0.05 12.11 3.44
C TRP A 18 0.40 10.78 2.87
N GLN A 19 0.50 9.81 3.76
CA GLN A 19 0.64 8.40 3.41
C GLN A 19 -0.66 7.68 3.74
N ALA A 20 -1.06 6.78 2.85
CA ALA A 20 -2.21 5.90 3.06
C ALA A 20 -1.79 4.46 2.83
N THR A 21 -2.50 3.55 3.52
CA THR A 21 -2.34 2.11 3.35
C THR A 21 -3.69 1.53 2.99
N ILE A 22 -3.74 0.78 1.89
CA ILE A 22 -4.91 0.00 1.47
C ILE A 22 -4.57 -1.48 1.68
N MET A 23 -5.41 -2.15 2.46
CA MET A 23 -5.41 -3.61 2.50
C MET A 23 -6.09 -4.12 1.24
N GLY A 24 -5.48 -5.11 0.59
CA GLY A 24 -6.06 -5.74 -0.59
C GLY A 24 -7.48 -6.26 -0.28
N PRO A 25 -8.50 -5.86 -1.06
CA PRO A 25 -9.88 -6.28 -0.81
C PRO A 25 -10.05 -7.80 -0.81
N SER A 26 -10.96 -8.32 0.02
CA SER A 26 -11.38 -9.72 -0.07
C SER A 26 -12.04 -9.99 -1.41
N ASP A 27 -11.97 -11.24 -1.87
CA ASP A 27 -12.58 -11.69 -3.13
C ASP A 27 -12.02 -10.96 -4.37
N SER A 28 -10.85 -10.35 -4.22
CA SER A 28 -10.09 -9.74 -5.30
C SER A 28 -8.76 -10.48 -5.49
N PRO A 29 -8.12 -10.39 -6.68
CA PRO A 29 -6.77 -10.91 -6.89
C PRO A 29 -5.71 -10.29 -5.96
N TYR A 30 -6.05 -9.22 -5.25
CA TYR A 30 -5.17 -8.46 -4.37
C TYR A 30 -5.29 -8.87 -2.89
N GLN A 31 -6.18 -9.79 -2.55
CA GLN A 31 -6.46 -10.22 -1.17
C GLN A 31 -5.17 -10.60 -0.41
N GLY A 32 -5.00 -10.04 0.78
CA GLY A 32 -3.82 -10.25 1.63
C GLY A 32 -2.63 -9.33 1.31
N GLY A 33 -2.69 -8.54 0.23
CA GLY A 33 -1.70 -7.52 -0.09
C GLY A 33 -1.76 -6.29 0.82
N VAL A 34 -0.63 -5.57 0.89
CA VAL A 34 -0.49 -4.31 1.64
C VAL A 34 0.02 -3.20 0.72
N PHE A 35 -0.87 -2.31 0.29
CA PHE A 35 -0.53 -1.29 -0.69
C PHE A 35 -0.32 0.06 -0.01
N PHE A 36 0.89 0.60 -0.12
CA PHE A 36 1.21 1.93 0.33
C PHE A 36 0.97 2.93 -0.80
N LEU A 37 0.42 4.08 -0.45
CA LEU A 37 0.13 5.18 -1.34
C LEU A 37 0.64 6.49 -0.76
N THR A 38 1.00 7.40 -1.64
CA THR A 38 1.27 8.79 -1.31
C THR A 38 0.13 9.65 -1.83
N ILE A 39 -0.22 10.66 -1.04
CA ILE A 39 -1.26 11.64 -1.35
C ILE A 39 -0.62 13.01 -1.20
N HIS A 40 -0.55 13.75 -2.30
CA HIS A 40 -0.03 15.10 -2.30
C HIS A 40 -1.13 16.11 -2.63
N PHE A 41 -1.39 17.01 -1.70
CA PHE A 41 -2.40 18.05 -1.84
C PHE A 41 -1.79 19.25 -2.56
N PRO A 42 -2.40 19.71 -3.67
CA PRO A 42 -1.95 20.95 -4.31
C PRO A 42 -2.31 22.16 -3.44
N THR A 43 -1.68 23.30 -3.72
CA THR A 43 -1.90 24.56 -2.98
C THR A 43 -3.32 25.12 -3.13
N ASP A 44 -4.05 24.69 -4.15
CA ASP A 44 -5.44 25.07 -4.45
C ASP A 44 -6.44 23.95 -4.11
N TYR A 45 -6.06 22.97 -3.30
CA TYR A 45 -7.01 22.03 -2.70
C TYR A 45 -8.04 22.80 -1.84
N PRO A 46 -9.36 22.49 -1.91
CA PRO A 46 -9.99 21.35 -2.60
C PRO A 46 -10.49 21.65 -4.02
N PHE A 47 -10.12 22.78 -4.63
CA PHE A 47 -10.56 23.11 -5.99
C PHE A 47 -9.85 22.27 -7.06
N LYS A 48 -8.62 21.81 -6.80
CA LYS A 48 -7.96 20.76 -7.57
C LYS A 48 -7.85 19.44 -6.79
N PRO A 49 -7.87 18.29 -7.49
CA PRO A 49 -7.74 16.99 -6.85
C PRO A 49 -6.35 16.81 -6.22
N PRO A 50 -6.24 16.00 -5.14
CA PRO A 50 -4.96 15.55 -4.65
C PRO A 50 -4.30 14.61 -5.67
N LYS A 51 -2.97 14.63 -5.74
CA LYS A 51 -2.20 13.64 -6.51
C LYS A 51 -2.02 12.39 -5.66
N VAL A 52 -2.68 11.30 -6.06
CA VAL A 52 -2.57 10.00 -5.39
C VAL A 52 -1.76 9.05 -6.26
N ALA A 53 -0.77 8.39 -5.67
CA ALA A 53 0.05 7.40 -6.36
C ALA A 53 0.41 6.23 -5.46
N PHE A 54 0.41 5.02 -6.01
CA PHE A 54 0.93 3.83 -5.34
C PHE A 54 2.45 3.91 -5.21
N THR A 55 2.96 3.73 -3.99
CA THR A 55 4.38 3.48 -3.77
C THR A 55 4.70 1.98 -3.83
N THR A 56 3.73 1.14 -3.44
CA THR A 56 3.81 -0.31 -3.67
C THR A 56 3.56 -0.63 -5.13
N ARG A 57 4.49 -1.34 -5.79
CA ARG A 57 4.27 -1.83 -7.15
C ARG A 57 3.07 -2.79 -7.19
N ILE A 58 2.18 -2.59 -8.15
CA ILE A 58 0.95 -3.38 -8.31
C ILE A 58 0.78 -3.81 -9.76
N TYR A 59 0.17 -4.98 -9.97
CA TYR A 59 -0.19 -5.49 -11.30
C TYR A 59 -1.66 -5.19 -11.56
N HIS A 60 -1.95 -4.10 -12.28
CA HIS A 60 -3.32 -3.63 -12.45
C HIS A 60 -3.49 -2.89 -13.80
N PRO A 61 -4.60 -3.06 -14.53
CA PRO A 61 -4.85 -2.38 -15.81
C PRO A 61 -4.80 -0.84 -15.73
N ASN A 62 -5.38 -0.27 -14.68
CA ASN A 62 -5.48 1.20 -14.47
C ASN A 62 -4.38 1.80 -13.57
N ILE A 63 -3.34 1.04 -13.21
CA ILE A 63 -2.22 1.55 -12.39
C ILE A 63 -0.90 1.20 -13.09
N ASN A 64 -0.09 2.21 -13.39
CA ASN A 64 1.19 1.99 -14.09
C ASN A 64 2.34 1.67 -13.13
N SER A 65 3.53 1.41 -13.67
CA SER A 65 4.74 1.09 -12.90
C SER A 65 5.23 2.20 -11.97
N ASN A 66 4.84 3.45 -12.25
CA ASN A 66 5.16 4.62 -11.46
C ASN A 66 4.10 4.87 -10.37
N GLY A 67 3.10 3.98 -10.27
CA GLY A 67 2.00 4.07 -9.31
C GLY A 67 0.92 5.07 -9.66
N SER A 68 0.96 5.70 -10.84
CA SER A 68 -0.11 6.60 -11.28
C SER A 68 -1.40 5.82 -11.50
N ILE A 69 -2.52 6.41 -11.11
CA ILE A 69 -3.84 5.80 -11.18
C ILE A 69 -4.65 6.49 -12.28
N CYS A 70 -5.34 5.72 -13.13
CA CYS A 70 -6.43 6.27 -13.94
C CYS A 70 -7.74 6.06 -13.20
N LEU A 71 -8.24 7.15 -12.63
CA LEU A 71 -9.52 7.22 -11.94
C LEU A 71 -10.10 8.61 -12.21
N ASP A 72 -11.32 8.66 -12.70
CA ASP A 72 -12.02 9.87 -13.15
C ASP A 72 -12.23 10.89 -12.03
N ILE A 73 -12.51 10.44 -10.81
CA ILE A 73 -12.66 11.31 -9.63
C ILE A 73 -11.35 12.04 -9.26
N LEU A 74 -10.19 11.56 -9.73
CA LEU A 74 -8.89 12.25 -9.58
C LEU A 74 -8.59 13.18 -10.76
N ARG A 75 -9.53 13.34 -11.71
CA ARG A 75 -9.39 14.09 -12.96
C ARG A 75 -10.65 14.93 -13.24
N SER A 76 -11.42 14.53 -14.24
CA SER A 76 -12.57 15.28 -14.76
C SER A 76 -13.79 15.27 -13.84
N GLN A 77 -13.93 14.26 -12.98
CA GLN A 77 -15.04 14.13 -12.04
C GLN A 77 -14.65 14.55 -10.60
N TRP A 78 -13.51 15.22 -10.43
CA TRP A 78 -13.17 15.78 -9.12
C TRP A 78 -14.20 16.83 -8.69
N SER A 79 -14.62 16.74 -7.44
CA SER A 79 -15.47 17.74 -6.79
C SER A 79 -14.88 18.10 -5.44
N PRO A 80 -14.86 19.39 -5.04
CA PRO A 80 -14.45 19.80 -3.69
C PRO A 80 -15.23 19.13 -2.55
N ALA A 81 -16.39 18.55 -2.84
CA ALA A 81 -17.19 17.77 -1.89
C ALA A 81 -16.66 16.33 -1.66
N LEU A 82 -15.69 15.88 -2.45
CA LEU A 82 -15.06 14.56 -2.28
C LEU A 82 -14.03 14.60 -1.15
N THR A 83 -14.28 13.77 -0.15
CA THR A 83 -13.33 13.52 0.95
C THR A 83 -12.26 12.51 0.55
N ILE A 84 -11.10 12.53 1.20
CA ILE A 84 -10.04 11.52 1.00
C ILE A 84 -10.53 10.09 1.28
N SER A 85 -11.43 9.89 2.25
CA SER A 85 -12.04 8.57 2.50
C SER A 85 -12.79 8.04 1.28
N LYS A 86 -13.59 8.89 0.61
CA LYS A 86 -14.28 8.53 -0.65
C LYS A 86 -13.29 8.22 -1.76
N VAL A 87 -12.21 8.99 -1.88
CA VAL A 87 -11.13 8.72 -2.86
C VAL A 87 -10.52 7.33 -2.64
N LEU A 88 -10.15 7.01 -1.39
CA LEU A 88 -9.57 5.71 -1.05
C LEU A 88 -10.57 4.56 -1.27
N LEU A 89 -11.85 4.76 -0.94
CA LEU A 89 -12.91 3.77 -1.22
C LEU A 89 -13.06 3.52 -2.72
N SER A 90 -13.02 4.57 -3.55
CA SER A 90 -13.06 4.40 -5.02
C SER A 90 -11.82 3.68 -5.55
N ILE A 91 -10.64 3.89 -4.96
CA ILE A 91 -9.44 3.11 -5.29
C ILE A 91 -9.63 1.64 -4.90
N CYS A 92 -10.18 1.33 -3.72
CA CYS A 92 -10.50 -0.05 -3.34
C CYS A 92 -11.49 -0.69 -4.31
N SER A 93 -12.53 0.04 -4.72
CA SER A 93 -13.49 -0.44 -5.73
C SER A 93 -12.80 -0.73 -7.06
N LEU A 94 -11.87 0.13 -7.49
CA LEU A 94 -11.09 -0.09 -8.71
C LEU A 94 -10.24 -1.36 -8.64
N LEU A 95 -9.70 -1.70 -7.46
CA LEU A 95 -8.96 -2.96 -7.26
C LEU A 95 -9.86 -4.20 -7.37
N CYS A 96 -11.13 -4.11 -6.95
CA CYS A 96 -12.10 -5.19 -7.14
C CYS A 96 -12.52 -5.29 -8.60
N ASP A 97 -12.83 -4.15 -9.21
CA ASP A 97 -13.41 -4.06 -10.55
C ASP A 97 -12.55 -3.14 -11.45
N PRO A 98 -11.44 -3.65 -12.03
CA PRO A 98 -10.63 -2.88 -12.96
C PRO A 98 -11.45 -2.43 -14.18
N ASN A 99 -11.12 -1.25 -14.72
CA ASN A 99 -11.73 -0.74 -15.96
C ASN A 99 -10.82 -1.04 -17.17
N PRO A 100 -11.07 -2.10 -17.95
CA PRO A 100 -10.23 -2.46 -19.08
C PRO A 100 -10.49 -1.63 -20.36
N ASP A 101 -11.44 -0.70 -20.36
CA ASP A 101 -11.74 0.19 -21.49
C ASP A 101 -10.96 1.51 -21.44
N ASP A 102 -10.50 1.91 -20.26
CA ASP A 102 -9.57 3.03 -20.05
C ASP A 102 -8.29 2.60 -19.28
N PRO A 103 -7.47 1.69 -19.83
CA PRO A 103 -6.30 1.17 -19.12
C PRO A 103 -5.08 2.10 -19.25
N LEU A 104 -4.31 2.24 -18.17
CA LEU A 104 -2.95 2.79 -18.24
C LEU A 104 -1.94 1.78 -18.78
N VAL A 105 -2.24 0.49 -18.65
CA VAL A 105 -1.37 -0.60 -19.09
C VAL A 105 -2.17 -1.53 -20.01
N PRO A 106 -2.20 -1.24 -21.33
CA PRO A 106 -3.02 -1.98 -22.29
C PRO A 106 -2.78 -3.49 -22.29
N GLU A 107 -1.53 -3.92 -22.08
CA GLU A 107 -1.20 -5.35 -22.06
C GLU A 107 -1.84 -6.08 -20.87
N ILE A 108 -1.87 -5.46 -19.69
CA ILE A 108 -2.54 -6.05 -18.51
C ILE A 108 -4.05 -6.09 -18.75
N ALA A 109 -4.62 -5.03 -19.33
CA ALA A 109 -6.04 -4.98 -19.68
C ALA A 109 -6.43 -6.06 -20.70
N ARG A 110 -5.58 -6.31 -21.70
CA ARG A 110 -5.75 -7.38 -22.68
C ARG A 110 -5.79 -8.75 -21.99
N ILE A 111 -4.80 -9.05 -21.15
CA ILE A 111 -4.76 -10.31 -20.39
C ILE A 111 -5.99 -10.44 -19.48
N TYR A 112 -6.37 -9.37 -18.79
CA TYR A 112 -7.57 -9.34 -17.94
C TYR A 112 -8.85 -9.72 -18.73
N LYS A 113 -8.99 -9.20 -19.96
CA LYS A 113 -10.14 -9.50 -20.84
C LYS A 113 -10.09 -10.89 -21.47
N THR A 114 -8.91 -11.38 -21.87
CA THR A 114 -8.79 -12.59 -22.69
C THR A 114 -8.45 -13.85 -21.89
N ASP A 115 -7.80 -13.72 -20.74
CA ASP A 115 -7.22 -14.82 -19.98
C ASP A 115 -7.19 -14.50 -18.47
N SER A 116 -8.35 -14.68 -17.83
CA SER A 116 -8.54 -14.40 -16.40
C SER A 116 -7.64 -15.27 -15.51
N GLN A 117 -7.37 -16.52 -15.91
CA GLN A 117 -6.50 -17.43 -15.15
C GLN A 117 -5.05 -16.94 -15.15
N ARG A 118 -4.53 -16.53 -16.31
CA ARG A 118 -3.19 -15.94 -16.40
C ARG A 118 -3.11 -14.63 -15.64
N TYR A 119 -4.15 -13.80 -15.69
CA TYR A 119 -4.21 -12.57 -14.91
C TYR A 119 -4.06 -12.85 -13.40
N ILE A 120 -4.88 -13.76 -12.86
CA ILE A 120 -4.85 -14.16 -11.45
C ILE A 120 -3.48 -14.74 -11.08
N HIS A 121 -2.93 -15.63 -11.91
CA HIS A 121 -1.62 -16.25 -11.67
C HIS A 121 -0.48 -15.22 -11.63
N GLN A 122 -0.46 -14.28 -12.58
CA GLN A 122 0.56 -13.22 -12.63
C GLN A 122 0.42 -12.25 -11.45
N ASN A 123 -0.82 -11.94 -11.05
CA ASN A 123 -1.10 -11.14 -9.89
C ASN A 123 -0.60 -11.83 -8.61
N GLY A 124 -0.99 -13.09 -8.40
CA GLY A 124 -0.60 -13.89 -7.23
C GLY A 124 0.92 -13.99 -7.05
N LYS A 125 1.69 -14.20 -8.12
CA LYS A 125 3.18 -14.20 -8.04
C LYS A 125 3.76 -12.88 -7.54
N ARG A 126 3.20 -11.77 -8.02
CA ARG A 126 3.65 -10.43 -7.63
C ARG A 126 3.22 -10.09 -6.20
N LEU A 127 2.02 -10.52 -5.82
CA LEU A 127 1.47 -10.36 -4.49
C LEU A 127 2.27 -11.15 -3.44
N ASP A 128 2.57 -12.42 -3.70
CA ASP A 128 3.42 -13.26 -2.86
C ASP A 128 4.80 -12.61 -2.61
N THR A 129 5.41 -12.07 -3.66
CA THR A 129 6.67 -11.34 -3.55
C THR A 129 6.55 -10.08 -2.69
N GLN A 130 5.45 -9.33 -2.85
CA GLN A 130 5.16 -8.13 -2.08
C GLN A 130 4.95 -8.45 -0.59
N ILE A 131 4.15 -9.48 -0.29
CA ILE A 131 3.88 -9.91 1.10
C ILE A 131 5.19 -10.32 1.78
N ARG A 132 6.02 -11.14 1.12
CA ARG A 132 7.33 -11.52 1.67
C ARG A 132 8.21 -10.31 1.99
N TYR A 133 8.25 -9.33 1.09
CA TYR A 133 9.04 -8.11 1.31
C TYR A 133 8.53 -7.29 2.50
N VAL A 134 7.21 -7.12 2.63
CA VAL A 134 6.59 -6.41 3.76
C VAL A 134 6.87 -7.13 5.07
N MET A 135 6.69 -8.45 5.11
CA MET A 135 6.96 -9.26 6.30
C MET A 135 8.44 -9.22 6.70
N ALA A 136 9.38 -9.29 5.74
CA ALA A 136 10.80 -9.18 6.02
C ALA A 136 11.19 -7.78 6.56
N SER A 137 10.60 -6.72 6.01
CA SER A 137 10.82 -5.35 6.47
C SER A 137 10.28 -5.16 7.89
N PHE A 138 9.13 -5.76 8.19
CA PHE A 138 8.55 -5.76 9.53
C PHE A 138 9.42 -6.51 10.54
N GLY A 139 9.91 -7.70 10.18
CA GLY A 139 10.82 -8.48 11.03
C GLY A 139 12.06 -7.68 11.44
N LYS A 140 12.72 -7.01 10.48
CA LYS A 140 13.86 -6.13 10.76
C LYS A 140 13.50 -4.96 11.68
N LEU A 141 12.32 -4.37 11.52
CA LEU A 141 11.87 -3.29 12.39
C LEU A 141 11.69 -3.79 13.83
N VAL A 142 11.07 -4.96 14.02
CA VAL A 142 10.90 -5.57 15.34
C VAL A 142 12.26 -5.89 15.96
N GLU A 143 13.19 -6.48 15.21
CA GLU A 143 14.56 -6.75 15.67
C GLU A 143 15.27 -5.46 16.13
N ASN A 144 15.19 -4.39 15.34
CA ASN A 144 15.78 -3.09 15.69
C ASN A 144 15.14 -2.47 16.94
N VAL A 145 13.81 -2.59 17.10
CA VAL A 145 13.11 -2.11 18.30
C VAL A 145 13.51 -2.93 19.52
N VAL A 146 13.61 -4.25 19.39
CA VAL A 146 14.04 -5.14 20.48
C VAL A 146 15.51 -4.88 20.85
N ALA A 147 16.39 -4.71 19.86
CA ALA A 147 17.81 -4.44 20.06
C ALA A 147 18.08 -3.03 20.63
N GLY A 148 17.22 -2.05 20.34
CA GLY A 148 17.37 -0.66 20.75
C GLY A 148 16.63 -0.24 22.03
N SER A 149 15.84 -1.11 22.66
CA SER A 149 14.97 -0.70 23.77
C SER A 149 15.54 -0.96 25.16
N ASN A 150 15.84 0.13 25.88
CA ASN A 150 15.57 0.23 27.31
C ASN A 150 14.03 0.23 27.49
N LYS A 151 13.50 -0.59 28.41
CA LYS A 151 12.13 -1.17 28.46
C LYS A 151 10.91 -0.21 28.48
N THR A 152 11.05 1.11 28.33
CA THR A 152 9.97 2.08 28.56
C THR A 152 9.23 2.59 27.32
N LYS A 153 9.66 2.25 26.09
CA LYS A 153 9.02 2.72 24.84
C LYS A 153 8.05 1.71 24.19
N ILE A 154 7.60 0.72 24.95
CA ILE A 154 6.84 -0.45 24.45
C ILE A 154 5.32 -0.18 24.34
N ARG A 155 4.80 0.91 24.94
CA ARG A 155 3.33 1.16 24.98
C ARG A 155 2.73 1.64 23.66
N ASP A 156 3.50 2.28 22.78
CA ASP A 156 3.01 2.74 21.47
C ASP A 156 3.17 1.67 20.37
N SER A 157 3.93 0.59 20.64
CA SER A 157 4.11 -0.55 19.72
C SER A 157 2.99 -1.59 19.79
N VAL A 158 2.03 -1.43 20.72
CA VAL A 158 0.91 -2.38 20.90
C VAL A 158 -0.04 -2.37 19.70
N PHE A 159 -0.17 -1.24 18.99
CA PHE A 159 -0.97 -1.17 17.75
C PHE A 159 -0.32 -1.99 16.61
N LEU A 160 1.02 -2.02 16.59
CA LEU A 160 1.81 -2.82 15.65
C LEU A 160 1.76 -4.31 16.00
N PHE A 161 1.70 -4.63 17.29
CA PHE A 161 1.66 -6.00 17.80
C PHE A 161 0.30 -6.67 17.56
N HIS A 162 -0.81 -5.93 17.69
CA HIS A 162 -2.13 -6.43 17.36
C HIS A 162 -2.30 -6.69 15.85
N PHE A 163 -1.71 -5.85 15.00
CA PHE A 163 -1.64 -6.09 13.55
C PHE A 163 -0.88 -7.38 13.22
N CYS A 164 0.18 -7.68 13.98
CA CYS A 164 1.01 -8.86 13.80
C CYS A 164 0.32 -10.16 14.29
N PHE A 165 -0.49 -10.12 15.35
CA PHE A 165 -1.11 -11.31 15.91
C PHE A 165 -2.24 -11.87 15.01
N SER A 166 -2.96 -11.01 14.29
CA SER A 166 -3.96 -11.43 13.29
C SER A 166 -3.34 -11.91 11.96
N PHE A 167 -2.13 -11.50 11.62
CA PHE A 167 -1.42 -11.97 10.42
C PHE A 167 -0.60 -13.24 10.68
N LEU A 168 -0.03 -13.39 11.88
CA LEU A 168 0.71 -14.60 12.28
C LEU A 168 -0.22 -15.78 12.59
N SER A 169 -1.42 -15.53 13.13
CA SER A 169 -2.41 -16.60 13.33
C SER A 169 -2.87 -17.22 12.01
N PHE A 170 -2.88 -16.44 10.92
CA PHE A 170 -3.15 -16.96 9.58
C PHE A 170 -2.04 -17.91 9.11
N PHE A 171 -0.76 -17.57 9.30
CA PHE A 171 0.36 -18.44 8.93
C PHE A 171 0.55 -19.65 9.86
N TRP A 172 0.13 -19.56 11.12
CA TRP A 172 0.15 -20.69 12.04
C TRP A 172 -0.91 -21.75 11.68
N LEU A 173 -2.04 -21.34 11.08
CA LEU A 173 -3.11 -22.26 10.66
C LEU A 173 -2.80 -23.06 9.38
N ILE A 174 -1.95 -22.54 8.49
CA ILE A 174 -1.60 -23.18 7.19
C ILE A 174 -0.32 -24.04 7.23
N GLY A 175 0.32 -24.21 8.39
CA GLY A 175 1.40 -25.19 8.56
C GLY A 175 2.63 -24.99 7.66
N ALA A 176 2.85 -23.79 7.13
CA ALA A 176 3.98 -23.50 6.24
C ALA A 176 5.25 -23.14 7.04
N PHE A 177 5.79 -24.08 7.81
CA PHE A 177 7.17 -24.03 8.28
C PHE A 177 8.10 -24.40 7.11
N HIS A 178 8.39 -23.43 6.24
CA HIS A 178 9.42 -23.59 5.21
C HIS A 178 10.79 -23.28 5.83
N PRO A 179 11.80 -24.18 5.75
CA PRO A 179 13.05 -24.09 6.54
C PRO A 179 14.08 -23.04 6.04
N LEU A 180 13.64 -21.88 5.56
CA LEU A 180 14.54 -20.83 5.06
C LEU A 180 14.96 -19.77 6.10
N LEU A 181 14.52 -19.89 7.35
CA LEU A 181 14.86 -18.93 8.41
C LEU A 181 16.02 -19.34 9.32
N PHE A 182 16.53 -20.57 9.23
CA PHE A 182 17.73 -20.99 9.98
C PHE A 182 18.56 -21.97 9.14
N PRO A 183 19.69 -21.57 8.53
CA PRO A 183 20.64 -22.54 8.01
C PRO A 183 21.22 -23.34 9.20
N PRO A 184 21.40 -24.67 9.09
CA PRO A 184 22.04 -25.44 10.15
C PRO A 184 23.47 -24.93 10.36
N ALA A 185 23.85 -24.77 11.64
CA ALA A 185 25.23 -24.47 12.01
C ALA A 185 26.14 -25.54 11.41
N ARG A 186 27.14 -25.11 10.62
CA ARG A 186 28.19 -26.00 10.13
C ARG A 186 28.95 -26.58 11.33
N SER A 187 28.99 -27.91 11.42
CA SER A 187 30.00 -28.65 12.18
C SER A 187 31.34 -28.62 11.47
#